data_AF-A0A2T2N703-F1
#
_entry.id   AF-A0A2T2N703-F1
#
_cell.length_a   1.000
_cell.length_b   1.000
_cell.length_c   1.000
_cell.angle_alpha   90.00
_cell.angle_beta   90.00
_cell.angle_gamma   90.00
#
_symmetry.space_group_name_H-M   'P 1'
#
loop_
_entity.id
_entity.type
_entity.pdbx_description
1 polymer ?
#
loop_
_entity_poly.entity_id
_entity_poly.type
_entity_poly.pdbx_seq_one_letter_code
_entity_poly.pdbx_strand_id
1 'polypeptide(L)'
;GEMKKSQKIRLETFQQWLGMTIDISPPKSIIRTALGNILLNVRYRNKFYLHGLLLSNERDTAMNFRYGYCLFEGRTGRDREALGTSDELLRKITSIWSRAIL
;
A
#
# COMPACT_ATOMS: atom_id res chain seq x y z
N GLY A 1 -14.14 21.28 27.56
CA GLY A 1 -13.46 20.87 26.31
C GLY A 1 -14.39 21.17 25.16
N GLU A 2 -13.92 21.87 24.14
CA GLU A 2 -14.76 22.21 22.97
C GLU A 2 -15.15 20.95 22.20
N MET A 3 -16.45 20.78 21.94
CA MET A 3 -16.96 19.72 21.09
C MET A 3 -16.68 20.08 19.62
N LYS A 4 -15.66 19.48 19.00
CA LYS A 4 -15.50 19.54 17.55
C LYS A 4 -16.64 18.77 16.88
N LYS A 5 -17.55 19.48 16.22
CA LYS A 5 -18.57 18.87 15.36
C LYS A 5 -17.88 18.21 14.16
N SER A 6 -18.09 16.91 13.99
CA SER A 6 -17.61 16.15 12.83
C SER A 6 -18.28 16.64 11.55
N GLN A 7 -17.50 16.83 10.49
CA GLN A 7 -17.99 17.25 9.18
C GLN A 7 -18.68 16.07 8.49
N LYS A 8 -19.89 16.28 7.95
CA LYS A 8 -20.60 15.25 7.18
C LYS A 8 -19.86 15.04 5.85
N ILE A 9 -19.53 13.79 5.53
CA ILE A 9 -18.94 13.40 4.25
C ILE A 9 -20.01 12.79 3.33
N ARG A 10 -19.80 12.88 2.02
CA ARG A 10 -20.64 12.19 1.04
C ARG A 10 -20.33 10.68 1.06
N LEU A 11 -21.33 9.86 0.75
CA LEU A 11 -21.16 8.40 0.68
C LEU A 11 -20.07 7.99 -0.32
N GLU A 12 -20.00 8.66 -1.47
CA GLU A 12 -18.99 8.42 -2.50
C GLU A 12 -17.57 8.64 -1.97
N THR A 13 -17.34 9.72 -1.21
CA THR A 13 -16.06 10.01 -0.57
C THR A 13 -15.69 8.91 0.42
N PHE A 14 -16.66 8.45 1.22
CA PHE A 14 -16.44 7.34 2.14
C PHE A 14 -16.08 6.04 1.40
N GLN A 15 -16.80 5.71 0.32
CA GLN A 15 -16.52 4.53 -0.50
C GLN A 15 -15.14 4.58 -1.17
N GLN A 16 -14.70 5.77 -1.61
CA GLN A 16 -13.33 5.96 -2.10
C GLN A 16 -12.28 5.67 -1.02
N TRP A 17 -12.52 6.09 0.23
CA TRP A 17 -11.63 5.77 1.35
C TRP A 17 -11.59 4.28 1.64
N LEU A 18 -12.73 3.57 1.56
CA LEU A 18 -12.75 2.11 1.69
C LEU A 18 -11.89 1.43 0.62
N GLY A 19 -11.82 2.00 -0.59
CA GLY A 19 -10.95 1.52 -1.67
C GLY A 19 -9.45 1.70 -1.42
N MET A 20 -9.05 2.50 -0.41
CA MET A 20 -7.65 2.72 -0.06
C MET A 20 -7.08 1.62 0.84
N THR A 21 -7.91 0.77 1.44
CA THR A 21 -7.44 -0.37 2.23
C THR A 21 -7.76 -1.68 1.53
N ILE A 22 -6.79 -2.59 1.54
CA ILE A 22 -6.97 -3.95 1.02
C ILE A 22 -7.61 -4.88 2.05
N ASP A 23 -7.74 -4.48 3.30
CA ASP A 23 -8.30 -5.32 4.37
C ASP A 23 -9.82 -5.41 4.28
N ILE A 24 -10.48 -4.34 3.80
CA ILE A 24 -11.94 -4.27 3.65
C ILE A 24 -12.40 -5.08 2.42
N SER A 25 -11.59 -5.12 1.37
CA SER A 25 -11.83 -5.96 0.20
C SER A 25 -10.56 -6.74 -0.16
N PRO A 26 -10.33 -7.87 0.53
CA PRO A 26 -9.13 -8.68 0.36
C PRO A 26 -8.87 -9.03 -1.11
N PRO A 27 -7.65 -8.80 -1.62
CA PRO A 27 -7.28 -9.22 -2.96
C PRO A 27 -7.42 -10.75 -3.08
N LYS A 28 -8.05 -11.21 -4.16
CA LYS A 28 -8.26 -12.66 -4.40
C LYS A 28 -6.99 -13.41 -4.79
N SER A 29 -6.02 -12.71 -5.39
CA SER A 29 -4.79 -13.30 -5.93
C SER A 29 -3.58 -12.64 -5.28
N ILE A 30 -3.02 -13.31 -4.28
CA ILE A 30 -1.93 -12.81 -3.43
C ILE A 30 -0.89 -13.91 -3.25
N ILE A 31 0.39 -13.57 -3.41
CA ILE A 31 1.49 -14.37 -2.86
C ILE A 31 1.82 -13.80 -1.49
N ARG A 32 1.63 -14.61 -0.44
CA ARG A 32 1.91 -14.20 0.94
C ARG A 32 3.32 -14.63 1.33
N THR A 33 4.08 -13.72 1.93
CA THR A 33 5.41 -13.99 2.46
C THR A 33 5.53 -13.45 3.88
N ALA A 34 6.55 -13.90 4.61
CA ALA A 34 6.82 -13.40 5.96
C ALA A 34 7.23 -11.91 5.98
N LEU A 35 7.65 -11.35 4.84
CA LEU A 35 8.18 -9.98 4.73
C LEU A 35 7.19 -9.02 4.06
N GLY A 36 6.05 -9.52 3.59
CA GLY A 36 5.04 -8.77 2.86
C GLY A 36 4.33 -9.63 1.82
N ASN A 37 3.43 -9.00 1.06
CA ASN A 37 2.58 -9.68 0.09
C ASN A 37 2.77 -9.10 -1.31
N ILE A 38 2.68 -9.96 -2.33
CA ILE A 38 2.63 -9.57 -3.75
C ILE A 38 1.18 -9.66 -4.23
N LEU A 39 0.66 -8.56 -4.76
CA LEU A 39 -0.72 -8.43 -5.25
C LEU A 39 -0.73 -8.60 -6.77
N LEU A 40 -1.32 -9.71 -7.24
CA LEU A 40 -1.15 -10.15 -8.63
C LEU A 40 -2.16 -9.54 -9.61
N ASN A 41 -3.29 -9.02 -9.11
CA ASN A 41 -4.31 -8.44 -9.99
C ASN A 41 -3.83 -7.10 -10.58
N VAL A 42 -4.12 -6.88 -11.87
CA VAL A 42 -3.76 -5.68 -12.63
C VAL A 42 -4.17 -4.37 -11.93
N ARG A 43 -5.27 -4.36 -11.17
CA ARG A 43 -5.77 -3.19 -10.44
C ARG A 43 -4.80 -2.68 -9.35
N TYR A 44 -3.84 -3.52 -8.95
CA TYR A 44 -2.82 -3.21 -7.95
C TYR A 44 -1.46 -2.86 -8.55
N ARG A 45 -1.31 -2.85 -9.88
CA ARG A 45 -0.06 -2.48 -10.53
C ARG A 45 0.43 -1.14 -10.02
N ASN A 46 1.73 -1.07 -9.76
CA ASN A 46 2.41 0.12 -9.25
C ASN A 46 1.84 0.67 -7.92
N LYS A 47 1.03 -0.11 -7.20
CA LYS A 47 0.46 0.31 -5.90
C LYS A 47 1.24 -0.30 -4.76
N PHE A 48 1.53 0.54 -3.78
CA PHE A 48 2.21 0.17 -2.56
C PHE A 48 1.28 0.37 -1.38
N TYR A 49 1.19 -0.66 -0.55
CA TYR A 49 0.43 -0.65 0.68
C TYR A 49 1.39 -0.84 1.85
N LEU A 50 1.15 -0.14 2.96
CA LEU A 50 1.81 -0.38 4.24
C LEU A 50 0.74 -0.70 5.27
N HIS A 51 0.85 -1.86 5.94
CA HIS A 51 -0.19 -2.33 6.87
C HIS A 51 -1.59 -2.29 6.25
N GLY A 52 -1.71 -2.73 4.99
CA GLY A 52 -2.98 -2.76 4.28
C GLY A 52 -3.49 -1.41 3.75
N LEU A 53 -2.83 -0.30 4.07
CA LEU A 53 -3.21 1.05 3.63
C LEU A 53 -2.42 1.50 2.41
N LEU A 54 -3.12 1.98 1.38
CA LEU A 54 -2.53 2.53 0.16
C LEU A 54 -1.69 3.76 0.49
N LEU A 55 -0.46 3.76 0.01
CA LEU A 55 0.43 4.91 0.09
C LEU A 55 0.04 5.92 -0.99
N SER A 56 -0.18 7.15 -0.56
CA SER A 56 -0.67 8.27 -1.38
C SER A 56 0.33 8.71 -2.45
N ASN A 57 1.60 8.35 -2.30
CA ASN A 57 2.64 8.76 -3.22
C ASN A 57 2.71 7.75 -4.36
N GLU A 58 2.20 8.18 -5.51
CA GLU A 58 2.84 7.87 -6.79
C GLU A 58 4.27 8.34 -6.64
N ARG A 59 5.17 7.48 -6.15
CA ARG A 59 6.56 7.74 -6.42
C ARG A 59 6.65 7.78 -7.93
N ASP A 60 7.21 8.86 -8.43
CA ASP A 60 7.76 8.96 -9.77
C ASP A 60 9.00 8.05 -9.85
N THR A 61 8.85 6.81 -9.40
CA THR A 61 9.78 5.75 -9.73
C THR A 61 9.56 5.56 -11.21
N ALA A 62 10.54 5.95 -12.04
CA ALA A 62 10.59 5.60 -13.45
C ALA A 62 10.41 4.07 -13.72
N MET A 63 10.39 3.26 -12.66
CA MET A 63 10.03 1.85 -12.65
C MET A 63 8.51 1.64 -12.60
N ASN A 64 7.99 1.06 -13.68
CA ASN A 64 6.63 0.53 -13.75
C ASN A 64 6.58 -0.89 -13.16
N PHE A 65 6.15 -1.03 -11.91
CA PHE A 65 6.05 -2.34 -11.28
C PHE A 65 4.85 -3.15 -11.80
N ARG A 66 5.11 -4.38 -12.26
CA ARG A 66 4.10 -5.30 -12.81
C ARG A 66 3.02 -5.74 -11.82
N TYR A 67 3.29 -5.60 -10.52
CA TYR A 67 2.44 -6.04 -9.42
C TYR A 67 2.33 -4.95 -8.37
N GLY A 68 1.37 -5.13 -7.46
CA GLY A 68 1.30 -4.34 -6.23
C GLY A 68 2.02 -5.03 -5.08
N TYR A 69 2.38 -4.28 -4.06
CA TYR A 69 3.07 -4.80 -2.88
C TYR A 69 2.43 -4.29 -1.60
N CYS A 70 2.15 -5.19 -0.66
CA CYS A 70 1.77 -4.82 0.70
C CYS A 70 2.92 -5.13 1.64
N LEU A 71 3.53 -4.09 2.19
CA LEU A 71 4.66 -4.20 3.10
C LEU A 71 4.17 -4.30 4.54
N PHE A 72 4.83 -5.14 5.33
CA PHE A 72 4.56 -5.27 6.77
C PHE A 72 5.44 -4.35 7.61
N GLU A 73 6.52 -3.85 7.04
CA GLU A 73 7.43 -2.95 7.72
C GLU A 73 7.66 -1.68 6.89
N GLY A 74 7.63 -0.55 7.57
CA GLY A 74 7.82 0.75 6.97
C GLY A 74 7.59 1.84 7.99
N ARG A 75 8.25 2.97 7.77
CA ARG A 75 7.90 4.21 8.44
C ARG A 75 7.23 5.09 7.40
N THR A 76 6.15 5.72 7.80
CA THR A 76 5.51 6.79 7.02
C THR A 76 5.58 8.06 7.84
N GLY A 77 5.90 9.18 7.19
CA GLY A 77 5.73 10.51 7.80
C GLY A 77 4.26 10.79 8.16
N ARG A 78 4.01 11.91 8.84
CA ARG A 78 2.65 12.37 9.22
C ARG A 78 1.69 12.41 8.01
N ASP A 79 2.22 12.68 6.82
CA ASP A 79 1.45 12.77 5.58
C ASP A 79 1.51 11.48 4.72
N ARG A 80 1.79 10.33 5.33
CA ARG A 80 2.00 9.05 4.62
C ARG A 80 3.16 9.09 3.62
N GLU A 81 4.06 10.05 3.81
CA GLU A 81 5.24 10.22 2.98
C GLU A 81 6.19 9.03 3.15
N ALA A 82 6.26 8.26 2.07
CA ALA A 82 7.33 7.42 1.56
C ALA A 82 7.99 6.42 2.54
N LEU A 83 8.02 5.17 2.09
CA LEU A 83 8.79 4.03 2.63
C LEU A 83 10.34 4.22 2.57
N GLY A 84 10.85 5.41 2.83
CA GLY A 84 12.28 5.76 2.74
C GLY A 84 12.72 6.24 1.36
N THR A 85 13.95 5.94 0.93
CA THR A 85 14.45 6.25 -0.42
C THR A 85 13.98 5.22 -1.47
N SER A 86 14.18 5.47 -2.76
CA SER A 86 13.87 4.49 -3.84
C SER A 86 14.62 3.18 -3.64
N ASP A 87 15.85 3.24 -3.17
CA ASP A 87 16.66 2.04 -2.89
C ASP A 87 16.13 1.23 -1.71
N GLU A 88 15.62 1.89 -0.67
CA GLU A 88 14.99 1.19 0.46
C GLU A 88 13.71 0.46 0.03
N LEU A 89 12.89 1.10 -0.81
CA LEU A 89 11.71 0.46 -1.39
C LEU A 89 12.10 -0.75 -2.24
N LEU A 90 13.10 -0.60 -3.11
CA LEU A 90 13.59 -1.69 -3.95
C LEU A 90 14.14 -2.87 -3.15
N ARG A 91 14.94 -2.59 -2.11
CA ARG A 91 15.43 -3.64 -1.20
C ARG A 91 14.30 -4.43 -0.57
N LYS A 92 13.23 -3.76 -0.11
CA LYS A 92 12.06 -4.44 0.46
C LYS A 92 11.34 -5.31 -0.58
N ILE A 93 11.12 -4.79 -1.79
CA ILE A 93 10.49 -5.54 -2.88
C ILE A 93 11.32 -6.77 -3.24
N THR A 94 12.63 -6.62 -3.39
CA THR A 94 13.55 -7.73 -3.65
C THR A 94 13.47 -8.78 -2.56
N SER A 95 13.49 -8.39 -1.28
CA SER A 95 13.36 -9.33 -0.17
C SER A 95 12.04 -10.12 -0.18
N ILE A 96 10.92 -9.47 -0.55
CA ILE A 96 9.63 -10.15 -0.72
C ILE A 96 9.72 -11.18 -1.85
N TRP A 97 10.30 -10.83 -3.00
CA TRP A 97 10.47 -11.75 -4.12
C TRP A 97 11.38 -12.92 -3.77
N SER A 98 12.52 -12.67 -3.11
CA SER A 98 13.40 -13.73 -2.64
C SER A 98 12.64 -14.71 -1.75
N ARG A 99 11.75 -14.24 -0.87
CA ARG A 99 10.94 -15.12 -0.02
C ARG A 99 9.76 -15.79 -0.75
N ALA A 100 9.34 -15.27 -1.90
CA ALA A 100 8.26 -15.85 -2.70
C ALA A 100 8.74 -16.98 -3.62
N ILE A 101 10.02 -16.96 -4.00
CA ILE A 101 10.63 -17.92 -4.94
C ILE A 101 11.35 -19.05 -4.19
N LEU A 102 11.83 -18.79 -2.97
CA LEU A 102 12.34 -19.81 -2.03
C LEU A 102 11.20 -20.65 -1.47
#